data_AF-A0A2A4WXL4-F1
#
_entry.id   AF-A0A2A4WXL4-F1
#
_cell.length_a   1.000
_cell.length_b   1.000
_cell.length_c   1.000
_cell.angle_alpha   90.00
_cell.angle_beta   90.00
_cell.angle_gamma   90.00
#
_symmetry.space_group_name_H-M   'P 1'
#
loop_
_entity.id
_entity.type
_entity.pdbx_description
1 polymer ?
#
loop_
_entity_poly.entity_id
_entity_poly.type
_entity_poly.pdbx_seq_one_letter_code
_entity_poly.pdbx_strand_id
1 'polypeptide(L)'
;MHQVLRFSIVLLMLVSSMAFSSSSPAKIEHFLYSKEVEGKQTVAKWSLKDKEKTYVLDGASPVGTTNILTDKNFQTLSFQHKSHDGYSYTLTKDGNKVHAHRHDANGSFGRTYDISSSPWVQEFDFSFRPFILSNSKRYTFQIIHPQKLSIHTLVATKIRDEQLTVHGQTYDAVRLKMTLTGIKKMFWHADLWYNRKTGNLLKYVANEGPGTPVSTIELKSKKT
;
A
#
# COMPACT_ATOMS: atom_id res chain seq x y z
N MET A 1 42.42 -5.90 -72.00
CA MET A 1 42.70 -5.59 -70.58
C MET A 1 42.56 -4.09 -70.39
N HIS A 2 41.62 -3.68 -69.53
CA HIS A 2 41.43 -2.37 -68.86
C HIS A 2 39.93 -2.00 -68.76
N GLN A 3 39.36 -2.23 -67.58
CA GLN A 3 38.11 -1.66 -67.08
C GLN A 3 38.37 -0.28 -66.46
N VAL A 4 37.43 0.66 -66.61
CA VAL A 4 37.06 1.65 -65.57
C VAL A 4 35.57 1.98 -65.78
N LEU A 5 34.65 1.41 -64.98
CA LEU A 5 34.02 1.95 -63.77
C LEU A 5 33.17 3.22 -64.00
N ARG A 6 31.84 3.06 -64.06
CA ARG A 6 30.85 4.15 -63.94
C ARG A 6 30.30 4.16 -62.52
N PHE A 7 30.44 5.31 -61.85
CA PHE A 7 29.83 5.59 -60.55
C PHE A 7 28.29 5.68 -60.70
N SER A 8 27.56 5.00 -59.83
CA SER A 8 26.15 5.29 -59.58
C SER A 8 25.95 5.42 -58.07
N ILE A 9 25.51 6.61 -57.68
CA ILE A 9 25.23 7.01 -56.30
C ILE A 9 23.93 6.32 -55.87
N VAL A 10 24.00 5.48 -54.84
CA VAL A 10 22.82 4.93 -54.17
C VAL A 10 22.50 5.83 -52.98
N LEU A 11 21.38 6.56 -53.06
CA LEU A 11 20.83 7.38 -51.99
C LEU A 11 20.06 6.47 -51.02
N LEU A 12 20.65 6.19 -49.85
CA LEU A 12 20.02 5.40 -48.79
C LEU A 12 19.17 6.33 -47.90
N MET A 13 17.84 6.34 -48.07
CA MET A 13 16.94 7.01 -47.13
C MET A 13 16.77 6.14 -45.87
N LEU A 14 17.47 6.51 -44.80
CA LEU A 14 17.23 6.02 -43.44
C LEU A 14 15.93 6.61 -42.92
N VAL A 15 14.83 5.84 -43.00
CA VAL A 15 13.60 6.15 -42.26
C VAL A 15 13.84 5.82 -40.80
N SER A 16 14.27 6.82 -40.02
CA SER A 16 14.31 6.75 -38.57
C SER A 16 12.88 6.75 -38.04
N SER A 17 12.32 5.56 -37.86
CA SER A 17 11.08 5.39 -37.11
C SER A 17 11.33 5.73 -35.63
N MET A 18 11.19 7.02 -35.29
CA MET A 18 10.99 7.47 -33.92
C MET A 18 9.67 6.85 -33.43
N ALA A 19 9.79 5.72 -32.73
CA ALA A 19 8.68 5.19 -31.96
C ALA A 19 8.35 6.21 -30.86
N PHE A 20 7.32 7.03 -31.09
CA PHE A 20 6.69 7.81 -30.04
C PHE A 20 6.08 6.81 -29.05
N SER A 21 6.78 6.55 -27.95
CA SER A 21 6.19 5.87 -26.80
C SER A 21 5.08 6.77 -26.24
N SER A 22 3.85 6.53 -26.67
CA SER A 22 2.66 7.10 -26.06
C SER A 22 2.57 6.58 -24.64
N SER A 23 3.09 7.33 -23.67
CA SER A 23 2.84 7.05 -22.26
C SER A 23 1.35 7.28 -22.02
N SER A 24 0.58 6.19 -21.92
CA SER A 24 -0.83 6.26 -21.53
C SER A 24 -0.91 7.01 -20.19
N PRO A 25 -1.84 7.97 -20.04
CA PRO A 25 -1.94 8.76 -18.81
C PRO A 25 -2.09 7.82 -17.61
N ALA A 26 -1.27 8.06 -16.58
CA ALA A 26 -1.28 7.26 -15.37
C ALA A 26 -2.71 7.21 -14.80
N LYS A 27 -3.27 6.00 -14.65
CA LYS A 27 -4.60 5.81 -14.04
C LYS A 27 -4.52 6.21 -12.58
N ILE A 28 -5.41 7.10 -12.14
CA ILE A 28 -5.49 7.55 -10.74
C ILE A 28 -6.80 7.09 -10.15
N GLU A 29 -6.75 6.43 -9.00
CA GLU A 29 -7.93 6.09 -8.20
C GLU A 29 -7.95 6.97 -6.95
N HIS A 30 -9.09 7.58 -6.64
CA HIS A 30 -9.29 8.39 -5.44
C HIS A 30 -10.22 7.67 -4.46
N PHE A 31 -9.85 7.65 -3.18
CA PHE A 31 -10.62 7.01 -2.12
C PHE A 31 -10.93 8.00 -1.01
N LEU A 32 -12.11 7.85 -0.43
CA LEU A 32 -12.51 8.52 0.79
C LEU A 32 -12.85 7.45 1.82
N TYR A 33 -12.14 7.46 2.95
CA TYR A 33 -12.41 6.56 4.08
C TYR A 33 -12.88 7.37 5.28
N SER A 34 -13.90 6.91 5.97
CA SER A 34 -14.24 7.44 7.29
C SER A 34 -13.66 6.55 8.38
N LYS A 35 -13.08 7.16 9.41
CA LYS A 35 -12.65 6.49 10.63
C LYS A 35 -13.55 6.95 11.79
N GLU A 36 -14.11 5.99 12.51
CA GLU A 36 -14.88 6.21 13.73
C GLU A 36 -14.13 5.61 14.93
N VAL A 37 -14.05 6.38 16.01
CA VAL A 37 -13.54 5.95 17.32
C VAL A 37 -14.39 6.62 18.38
N GLU A 38 -15.07 5.84 19.24
CA GLU A 38 -15.94 6.36 20.31
C GLU A 38 -16.97 7.40 19.82
N GLY A 39 -17.60 7.14 18.67
CA GLY A 39 -18.59 8.04 18.06
C GLY A 39 -18.00 9.31 17.41
N LYS A 40 -16.69 9.56 17.52
CA LYS A 40 -16.02 10.64 16.78
C LYS A 40 -15.64 10.14 15.40
N GLN A 41 -16.09 10.86 14.37
CA GLN A 41 -15.79 10.54 12.98
C GLN A 41 -14.74 11.50 12.39
N THR A 42 -13.78 10.93 11.68
CA THR A 42 -12.79 11.64 10.87
C THR A 42 -12.75 11.04 9.48
N VAL A 43 -12.14 11.75 8.53
CA VAL A 43 -12.07 11.32 7.13
C VAL A 43 -10.65 11.37 6.63
N ALA A 44 -10.23 10.31 5.94
CA ALA A 44 -8.96 10.23 5.22
C ALA A 44 -9.23 10.20 3.71
N LYS A 45 -8.47 11.01 2.98
CA LYS A 45 -8.45 11.04 1.51
C LYS A 45 -7.21 10.33 1.03
N TRP A 46 -7.36 9.47 0.03
CA TRP A 46 -6.24 8.78 -0.59
C TRP A 46 -6.30 8.92 -2.11
N SER A 47 -5.14 8.95 -2.75
CA SER A 47 -5.00 8.73 -4.19
C SER A 47 -3.99 7.61 -4.45
N LEU A 48 -4.30 6.74 -5.38
CA LEU A 48 -3.43 5.66 -5.86
C LEU A 48 -3.16 5.93 -7.34
N LYS A 49 -1.88 6.13 -7.67
CA LYS A 49 -1.42 6.41 -9.04
C LYS A 49 -0.71 5.19 -9.58
N ASP A 50 -1.21 4.65 -10.68
CA ASP A 50 -0.57 3.57 -11.43
C ASP A 50 0.54 4.15 -12.32
N LYS A 51 1.80 3.91 -11.97
CA LYS A 51 2.97 4.24 -12.79
C LYS A 51 3.55 2.98 -13.40
N GLU A 52 4.34 3.09 -14.46
CA GLU A 52 4.88 1.94 -15.20
C GLU A 52 5.43 0.79 -14.32
N LYS A 53 6.21 1.10 -13.29
CA LYS A 53 6.89 0.09 -12.43
C LYS A 53 6.44 0.07 -10.96
N THR A 54 5.61 1.02 -10.55
CA THR A 54 5.29 1.23 -9.14
C THR A 54 3.85 1.70 -8.96
N TYR A 55 3.35 1.65 -7.73
CA TYR A 55 2.22 2.47 -7.32
C TYR A 55 2.69 3.57 -6.36
N VAL A 56 2.11 4.76 -6.51
CA VAL A 56 2.29 5.87 -5.57
C VAL A 56 0.97 6.08 -4.85
N LEU A 57 0.99 6.03 -3.52
CA LEU A 57 -0.16 6.35 -2.68
C LEU A 57 0.09 7.63 -1.91
N ASP A 58 -0.82 8.58 -2.03
CA ASP A 58 -0.79 9.83 -1.30
C ASP A 58 -2.05 9.90 -0.41
N GLY A 59 -1.85 10.03 0.89
CA GLY A 59 -2.89 10.07 1.92
C GLY A 59 -2.88 11.40 2.67
N ALA A 60 -4.06 11.91 2.99
CA ALA A 60 -4.25 13.10 3.82
C ALA A 60 -5.40 12.88 4.81
N SER A 61 -5.18 13.30 6.05
CA SER A 61 -6.13 13.16 7.16
C SER A 61 -5.99 14.35 8.12
N PRO A 62 -6.88 14.52 9.12
CA PRO A 62 -6.75 15.59 10.11
C PRO A 62 -5.43 15.55 10.90
N VAL A 63 -4.79 14.38 11.00
CA VAL A 63 -3.55 14.21 11.77
C VAL A 63 -2.29 14.41 10.95
N GLY A 64 -2.37 14.46 9.62
CA GLY A 64 -1.20 14.63 8.76
C GLY A 64 -1.33 14.01 7.38
N THR A 65 -0.17 13.88 6.74
CA THR A 65 -0.01 13.35 5.37
C THR A 65 0.84 12.08 5.36
N THR A 66 0.55 11.21 4.40
CA THR A 66 1.25 9.95 4.21
C THR A 66 1.59 9.78 2.73
N ASN A 67 2.82 9.39 2.41
CA ASN A 67 3.25 9.05 1.06
C ASN A 67 3.85 7.65 1.06
N ILE A 68 3.43 6.83 0.11
CA ILE A 68 3.84 5.43 0.02
C ILE A 68 4.24 5.12 -1.41
N LEU A 69 5.37 4.44 -1.57
CA LEU A 69 5.79 3.87 -2.82
C LEU A 69 5.77 2.35 -2.68
N THR A 70 5.14 1.67 -3.64
CA THR A 70 5.14 0.21 -3.71
C THR A 70 5.59 -0.28 -5.08
N ASP A 71 6.05 -1.53 -5.14
CA ASP A 71 6.24 -2.21 -6.41
C ASP A 71 4.89 -2.62 -7.04
N LYS A 72 4.91 -3.27 -8.21
CA LYS A 72 3.70 -3.76 -8.88
C LYS A 72 2.96 -4.89 -8.15
N ASN A 73 3.61 -5.54 -7.21
CA ASN A 73 3.00 -6.54 -6.32
C ASN A 73 2.54 -5.91 -5.00
N PHE A 74 2.50 -4.58 -4.92
CA PHE A 74 2.15 -3.82 -3.73
C PHE A 74 3.05 -4.05 -2.50
N GLN A 75 4.27 -4.58 -2.67
CA GLN A 75 5.23 -4.60 -1.57
C GLN A 75 5.75 -3.18 -1.31
N THR A 76 5.89 -2.80 -0.05
CA THR A 76 6.33 -1.44 0.29
C THR A 76 7.81 -1.24 -0.07
N LEU A 77 8.09 -0.13 -0.75
CA LEU A 77 9.45 0.35 -1.06
C LEU A 77 9.81 1.55 -0.19
N SER A 78 8.85 2.45 0.04
CA SER A 78 9.01 3.58 0.96
C SER A 78 7.67 3.91 1.63
N PHE A 79 7.73 4.34 2.88
CA PHE A 79 6.59 4.90 3.62
C PHE A 79 7.05 6.15 4.34
N GLN A 80 6.32 7.25 4.19
CA GLN A 80 6.59 8.50 4.87
C GLN A 80 5.30 9.04 5.46
N HIS A 81 5.35 9.46 6.72
CA HIS A 81 4.27 10.15 7.39
C HIS A 81 4.80 11.41 8.06
N LYS A 82 4.04 12.50 7.94
CA LYS A 82 4.29 13.77 8.61
C LYS A 82 3.00 14.24 9.25
N SER A 83 3.00 14.37 10.56
CA SER A 83 1.89 14.96 11.29
C SER A 83 1.99 16.48 11.28
N HIS A 84 0.89 17.14 11.67
CA HIS A 84 0.87 18.60 11.80
C HIS A 84 1.62 19.12 13.03
N ASP A 85 1.85 18.26 14.03
CA ASP A 85 2.56 18.61 15.29
C ASP A 85 4.08 18.43 15.20
N GLY A 86 4.63 18.16 14.01
CA GLY A 86 6.07 18.02 13.77
C GLY A 86 6.61 16.60 13.92
N TYR A 87 5.81 15.64 14.38
CA TYR A 87 6.19 14.24 14.33
C TYR A 87 6.33 13.76 12.87
N SER A 88 7.42 13.04 12.57
CA SER A 88 7.58 12.40 11.27
C SER A 88 8.15 11.01 11.38
N TYR A 89 7.81 10.18 10.40
CA TYR A 89 8.18 8.77 10.34
C TYR A 89 8.47 8.38 8.90
N THR A 90 9.67 7.85 8.66
CA THR A 90 10.12 7.41 7.34
C THR A 90 10.66 6.00 7.41
N LEU A 91 10.25 5.17 6.45
CA LEU A 91 10.75 3.82 6.22
C LEU A 91 11.19 3.71 4.77
N THR A 92 12.38 3.17 4.52
CA THR A 92 12.90 2.99 3.16
C THR A 92 13.54 1.61 3.04
N LYS A 93 13.13 0.86 2.00
CA LYS A 93 13.68 -0.44 1.67
C LYS A 93 14.96 -0.26 0.84
N ASP A 94 16.01 -0.96 1.25
CA ASP A 94 17.26 -1.13 0.51
C ASP A 94 17.62 -2.63 0.49
N GLY A 95 17.43 -3.26 -0.67
CA GLY A 95 17.52 -4.72 -0.81
C GLY A 95 16.59 -5.45 0.18
N ASN A 96 17.20 -6.22 1.08
CA ASN A 96 16.52 -6.97 2.13
C ASN A 96 16.49 -6.23 3.48
N LYS A 97 16.81 -4.94 3.50
CA LYS A 97 16.79 -4.13 4.72
C LYS A 97 15.73 -3.05 4.63
N VAL A 98 15.20 -2.66 5.78
CA VAL A 98 14.38 -1.46 5.92
C VAL A 98 15.02 -0.54 6.94
N HIS A 99 15.35 0.67 6.49
CA HIS A 99 15.82 1.75 7.34
C HIS A 99 14.61 2.52 7.86
N ALA A 100 14.43 2.51 9.17
CA ALA A 100 13.36 3.22 9.86
C ALA A 100 13.93 4.42 10.59
N HIS A 101 13.27 5.56 10.44
CA HIS A 101 13.63 6.81 11.10
C HIS A 101 12.37 7.51 11.59
N ARG A 102 12.39 8.00 12.83
CA ARG A 102 11.35 8.89 13.37
C ARG A 102 11.97 10.16 13.90
N HIS A 103 11.22 11.24 13.85
CA HIS A 103 11.56 12.52 14.46
C HIS A 103 10.37 12.99 15.29
N ASP A 104 10.62 13.42 16.52
CA ASP A 104 9.63 13.98 17.43
C ASP A 104 10.25 15.12 18.26
N ALA A 105 9.49 15.65 19.23
CA ALA A 105 9.97 16.73 20.11
C ALA A 105 11.24 16.38 20.90
N ASN A 106 11.55 15.09 21.10
CA ASN A 106 12.74 14.62 21.80
C ASN A 106 13.92 14.34 20.83
N GLY A 107 13.76 14.62 19.54
CA GLY A 107 14.79 14.49 18.51
C GLY A 107 14.55 13.33 17.55
N SER A 108 15.64 12.81 16.99
CA SER A 108 15.62 11.81 15.91
C SER A 108 16.09 10.44 16.42
N PHE A 109 15.40 9.38 16.00
CA PHE A 109 15.75 8.00 16.33
C PHE A 109 15.62 7.11 15.10
N GLY A 110 16.57 6.20 14.89
CA GLY A 110 16.58 5.32 13.74
C GLY A 110 17.00 3.88 14.07
N ARG A 111 16.52 2.94 13.25
CA ARG A 111 16.84 1.51 13.34
C ARG A 111 16.80 0.87 11.96
N THR A 112 17.57 -0.19 11.76
CA THR A 112 17.53 -0.98 10.54
C THR A 112 17.05 -2.40 10.86
N TYR A 113 16.21 -2.96 10.01
CA TYR A 113 15.73 -4.34 10.12
C TYR A 113 16.08 -5.14 8.88
N ASP A 114 16.32 -6.43 9.08
CA ASP A 114 16.35 -7.42 8.01
C ASP A 114 14.92 -7.94 7.77
N ILE A 115 14.47 -7.89 6.52
CA ILE A 115 13.15 -8.33 6.05
C ILE A 115 13.23 -9.54 5.11
N SER A 116 14.36 -10.27 5.09
CA SER A 116 14.55 -11.47 4.25
C SER A 116 13.57 -12.60 4.57
N SER A 117 13.06 -12.66 5.80
CA SER A 117 12.18 -13.73 6.27
C SER A 117 10.72 -13.58 5.83
N SER A 118 10.27 -12.38 5.46
CA SER A 118 8.88 -12.13 5.04
C SER A 118 8.73 -10.77 4.35
N PRO A 119 7.78 -10.61 3.40
CA PRO A 119 7.51 -9.33 2.77
C PRO A 119 7.19 -8.23 3.79
N TRP A 120 7.75 -7.03 3.56
CA TRP A 120 7.37 -5.83 4.31
C TRP A 120 6.19 -5.14 3.62
N VAL A 121 5.10 -4.96 4.37
CA VAL A 121 3.86 -4.33 3.90
C VAL A 121 3.38 -3.35 4.96
N GLN A 122 3.69 -2.07 4.80
CA GLN A 122 3.36 -1.07 5.82
C GLN A 122 1.89 -0.62 5.80
N GLU A 123 1.27 -0.63 4.62
CA GLU A 123 -0.10 -0.16 4.41
C GLU A 123 -0.97 -1.24 3.75
N PHE A 124 -1.61 -2.07 4.58
CA PHE A 124 -2.38 -3.22 4.12
C PHE A 124 -3.73 -2.86 3.48
N ASP A 125 -4.23 -1.64 3.70
CA ASP A 125 -5.50 -1.14 3.13
C ASP A 125 -5.50 -1.24 1.59
N PHE A 126 -4.35 -1.00 0.98
CA PHE A 126 -4.14 -1.11 -0.46
C PHE A 126 -3.33 -2.33 -0.83
N SER A 127 -2.36 -2.71 0.02
CA SER A 127 -1.32 -3.65 -0.41
C SER A 127 -1.76 -5.11 -0.45
N PHE A 128 -2.91 -5.44 0.12
CA PHE A 128 -3.45 -6.80 0.07
C PHE A 128 -4.12 -7.15 -1.25
N ARG A 129 -4.25 -6.22 -2.22
CA ARG A 129 -4.91 -6.48 -3.51
C ARG A 129 -4.48 -7.81 -4.17
N PRO A 130 -3.18 -8.12 -4.37
CA PRO A 130 -2.79 -9.40 -4.96
C PRO A 130 -3.18 -10.61 -4.09
N PHE A 131 -3.05 -10.49 -2.76
CA PHE A 131 -3.46 -11.54 -1.84
C PHE A 131 -4.96 -11.80 -1.92
N ILE A 132 -5.80 -10.76 -1.94
CA ILE A 132 -7.26 -10.88 -2.06
C ILE A 132 -7.65 -11.60 -3.34
N LEU A 133 -7.07 -11.20 -4.47
CA LEU A 133 -7.40 -11.74 -5.79
C LEU A 133 -6.86 -13.17 -6.01
N SER A 134 -5.88 -13.60 -5.23
CA SER A 134 -5.36 -14.97 -5.29
C SER A 134 -6.27 -16.00 -4.62
N ASN A 135 -5.93 -17.29 -4.80
CA ASN A 135 -6.54 -18.40 -4.07
C ASN A 135 -5.87 -18.69 -2.72
N SER A 136 -4.78 -18.01 -2.38
CA SER A 136 -4.07 -18.19 -1.11
C SER A 136 -4.99 -17.87 0.06
N LYS A 137 -4.98 -18.73 1.09
CA LYS A 137 -5.81 -18.58 2.29
C LYS A 137 -5.16 -17.74 3.37
N ARG A 138 -3.83 -17.67 3.39
CA ARG A 138 -3.03 -16.97 4.41
C ARG A 138 -1.95 -16.13 3.74
N TYR A 139 -1.60 -15.02 4.37
CA TYR A 139 -0.50 -14.14 3.98
C TYR A 139 0.24 -13.68 5.22
N THR A 140 1.54 -13.97 5.27
CA THR A 140 2.44 -13.57 6.36
C THR A 140 3.30 -12.42 5.88
N PHE A 141 3.39 -11.37 6.69
CA PHE A 141 4.10 -10.15 6.34
C PHE A 141 4.61 -9.45 7.59
N GLN A 142 5.49 -8.49 7.40
CA GLN A 142 6.06 -7.68 8.46
C GLN A 142 5.62 -6.22 8.35
N ILE A 143 5.44 -5.59 9.51
CA ILE A 143 5.24 -4.14 9.66
C ILE A 143 6.25 -3.58 10.65
N ILE A 144 6.55 -2.29 10.55
CA ILE A 144 7.32 -1.57 11.56
C ILE A 144 6.37 -0.62 12.28
N HIS A 145 6.31 -0.73 13.61
CA HIS A 145 5.48 0.13 14.45
C HIS A 145 6.02 1.57 14.42
N PRO A 146 5.19 2.58 14.09
CA PRO A 146 5.66 3.95 13.85
C PRO A 146 6.33 4.59 15.06
N GLN A 147 5.71 4.50 16.25
CA GLN A 147 6.26 5.15 17.45
C GLN A 147 7.48 4.43 18.03
N LYS A 148 7.41 3.11 18.20
CA LYS A 148 8.43 2.32 18.91
C LYS A 148 9.59 1.88 18.01
N LEU A 149 9.44 1.96 16.68
CA LEU A 149 10.31 1.28 15.73
C LEU A 149 10.56 -0.17 16.19
N SER A 150 9.49 -0.95 16.25
CA SER A 150 9.56 -2.39 16.50
C SER A 150 8.97 -3.11 15.30
N ILE A 151 9.67 -4.13 14.81
CA ILE A 151 9.17 -4.97 13.73
C ILE A 151 8.22 -6.03 14.29
N HIS A 152 7.11 -6.25 13.60
CA HIS A 152 6.11 -7.24 13.97
C HIS A 152 5.78 -8.08 12.75
N THR A 153 5.68 -9.40 12.95
CA THR A 153 5.14 -10.31 11.95
C THR A 153 3.65 -10.50 12.20
N LEU A 154 2.86 -10.36 11.14
CA LEU A 154 1.42 -10.56 11.15
C LEU A 154 1.03 -11.66 10.17
N VAL A 155 -0.16 -12.21 10.40
CA VAL A 155 -0.81 -13.15 9.50
C VAL A 155 -2.20 -12.65 9.21
N ALA A 156 -2.50 -12.45 7.93
CA ALA A 156 -3.85 -12.25 7.42
C ALA A 156 -4.41 -13.59 6.91
N THR A 157 -5.62 -13.94 7.34
CA THR A 157 -6.27 -15.21 6.98
C THR A 157 -7.66 -14.95 6.40
N LYS A 158 -7.94 -15.46 5.19
CA LYS A 158 -9.28 -15.44 4.59
C LYS A 158 -10.20 -16.36 5.37
N ILE A 159 -11.29 -15.80 5.89
CA ILE A 159 -12.27 -16.52 6.70
C ILE A 159 -13.40 -17.02 5.81
N ARG A 160 -14.07 -16.12 5.10
CA ARG A 160 -15.21 -16.43 4.22
C ARG A 160 -15.48 -15.30 3.23
N ASP A 161 -16.20 -15.63 2.17
CA ASP A 161 -16.87 -14.66 1.32
C ASP A 161 -18.27 -14.35 1.91
N GLU A 162 -18.70 -13.10 1.86
CA GLU A 162 -20.00 -12.65 2.33
C GLU A 162 -20.45 -11.35 1.66
N GLN A 163 -21.75 -11.07 1.69
CA GLN A 163 -22.27 -9.77 1.30
C GLN A 163 -22.09 -8.77 2.43
N LEU A 164 -21.44 -7.64 2.13
CA LEU A 164 -21.24 -6.54 3.06
C LEU A 164 -21.89 -5.27 2.52
N THR A 165 -22.73 -4.63 3.33
CA THR A 165 -23.27 -3.30 3.02
C THR A 165 -22.48 -2.24 3.77
N VAL A 166 -21.89 -1.30 3.04
CA VAL A 166 -21.16 -0.13 3.56
C VAL A 166 -21.75 1.12 2.92
N HIS A 167 -22.21 2.07 3.74
CA HIS A 167 -22.86 3.32 3.30
C HIS A 167 -23.94 3.14 2.20
N GLY A 168 -24.82 2.15 2.39
CA GLY A 168 -25.93 1.89 1.48
C GLY A 168 -25.56 1.15 0.19
N GLN A 169 -24.28 0.83 -0.01
CA GLN A 169 -23.83 0.01 -1.14
C GLN A 169 -23.45 -1.39 -0.67
N THR A 170 -23.98 -2.41 -1.34
CA THR A 170 -23.67 -3.82 -1.09
C THR A 170 -22.53 -4.30 -1.99
N TYR A 171 -21.62 -5.06 -1.42
CA TYR A 171 -20.45 -5.60 -2.10
C TYR A 171 -20.26 -7.09 -1.80
N ASP A 172 -19.86 -7.84 -2.82
CA ASP A 172 -19.24 -9.15 -2.61
C ASP A 172 -17.88 -8.94 -1.94
N ALA A 173 -17.79 -9.33 -0.66
CA ALA A 173 -16.63 -9.10 0.18
C ALA A 173 -15.99 -10.41 0.61
N VAL A 174 -14.68 -10.40 0.79
CA VAL A 174 -13.96 -11.43 1.55
C VAL A 174 -13.57 -10.86 2.90
N ARG A 175 -13.96 -11.56 3.97
CA ARG A 175 -13.55 -11.23 5.34
C ARG A 175 -12.21 -11.87 5.63
N LEU A 176 -11.29 -11.07 6.15
CA LEU A 176 -10.02 -11.49 6.72
C LEU A 176 -10.03 -11.32 8.23
N LYS A 177 -9.34 -12.24 8.92
CA LYS A 177 -8.85 -12.00 10.27
C LYS A 177 -7.34 -11.78 10.23
N MET A 178 -6.89 -10.71 10.86
CA MET A 178 -5.48 -10.37 10.97
C MET A 178 -5.03 -10.44 12.42
N THR A 179 -3.88 -11.08 12.67
CA THR A 179 -3.35 -11.27 14.03
C THR A 179 -1.83 -11.14 14.05
N LEU A 180 -1.27 -10.79 15.22
CA LEU A 180 0.16 -10.97 15.49
C LEU A 180 0.53 -12.47 15.52
N THR A 181 1.79 -12.80 15.27
CA THR A 181 2.31 -14.17 15.44
C THR A 181 2.65 -14.50 16.90
N GLY A 182 2.74 -15.79 17.22
CA GLY A 182 3.15 -16.29 18.53
C GLY A 182 2.12 -16.04 19.64
N ILE A 183 2.59 -15.92 20.88
CA ILE A 183 1.74 -15.68 22.07
C ILE A 183 0.99 -14.34 21.97
N LYS A 184 1.54 -13.40 21.20
CA LYS A 184 0.97 -12.05 21.03
C LYS A 184 -0.36 -12.02 20.25
N LYS A 185 -0.73 -13.11 19.56
CA LYS A 185 -2.00 -13.25 18.84
C LYS A 185 -3.24 -13.03 19.71
N MET A 186 -3.12 -13.22 21.03
CA MET A 186 -4.22 -13.07 21.98
C MET A 186 -4.50 -11.60 22.34
N PHE A 187 -3.51 -10.72 22.20
CA PHE A 187 -3.62 -9.33 22.63
C PHE A 187 -4.11 -8.38 21.55
N TRP A 188 -4.08 -8.80 20.28
CA TRP A 188 -4.48 -7.95 19.17
C TRP A 188 -4.99 -8.76 17.98
N HIS A 189 -6.11 -8.34 17.43
CA HIS A 189 -6.62 -8.79 16.15
C HIS A 189 -7.39 -7.68 15.45
N ALA A 190 -7.51 -7.80 14.14
CA ALA A 190 -8.37 -6.97 13.32
C ALA A 190 -9.23 -7.86 12.40
N ASP A 191 -10.44 -7.40 12.14
CA ASP A 191 -11.27 -7.89 11.06
C ASP A 191 -11.24 -6.90 9.90
N LEU A 192 -11.05 -7.42 8.68
CA LEU A 192 -10.97 -6.61 7.48
C LEU A 192 -11.88 -7.21 6.41
N TRP A 193 -12.51 -6.36 5.62
CA TRP A 193 -13.34 -6.76 4.50
C TRP A 193 -12.83 -6.10 3.24
N TYR A 194 -12.56 -6.93 2.24
CA TYR A 194 -12.09 -6.46 0.93
C TYR A 194 -13.08 -6.84 -0.14
N ASN A 195 -13.30 -5.95 -1.10
CA ASN A 195 -14.08 -6.23 -2.29
C ASN A 195 -13.44 -7.40 -3.07
N ARG A 196 -14.18 -8.49 -3.27
CA ARG A 196 -13.65 -9.75 -3.84
C ARG A 196 -13.10 -9.58 -5.25
N LYS A 197 -13.72 -8.70 -6.05
CA LYS A 197 -13.36 -8.46 -7.47
C LYS A 197 -12.17 -7.52 -7.64
N THR A 198 -12.04 -6.53 -6.76
CA THR A 198 -11.05 -5.43 -6.95
C THR A 198 -9.93 -5.43 -5.92
N GLY A 199 -10.06 -6.17 -4.82
CA GLY A 199 -9.10 -6.20 -3.74
C GLY A 199 -9.03 -4.90 -2.92
N ASN A 200 -10.01 -4.00 -3.06
CA ASN A 200 -10.06 -2.75 -2.28
C ASN A 200 -10.61 -3.00 -0.88
N LEU A 201 -10.01 -2.37 0.13
CA LEU A 201 -10.57 -2.36 1.48
C LEU A 201 -11.94 -1.66 1.49
N LEU A 202 -12.92 -2.33 2.07
CA LEU A 202 -14.29 -1.84 2.29
C LEU A 202 -14.50 -1.44 3.74
N LYS A 203 -14.02 -2.27 4.68
CA LYS A 203 -14.19 -2.06 6.12
C LYS A 203 -13.00 -2.65 6.88
N TYR A 204 -12.61 -1.99 7.95
CA TYR A 204 -11.63 -2.45 8.93
C TYR A 204 -12.18 -2.20 10.33
N VAL A 205 -12.02 -3.17 11.22
CA VAL A 205 -12.41 -3.08 12.63
C VAL A 205 -11.30 -3.66 13.48
N ALA A 206 -10.78 -2.85 14.42
CA ALA A 206 -9.80 -3.32 15.39
C ALA A 206 -9.84 -2.47 16.66
N ASN A 207 -9.33 -3.02 17.75
CA ASN A 207 -8.88 -2.26 18.91
C ASN A 207 -7.35 -2.20 18.92
N GLU A 208 -6.75 -1.24 19.61
CA GLU A 208 -5.29 -1.14 19.77
C GLU A 208 -4.75 -2.05 20.89
N GLY A 209 -5.64 -2.79 21.57
CA GLY A 209 -5.34 -3.76 22.61
C GLY A 209 -6.52 -3.99 23.56
N PRO A 210 -6.32 -4.78 24.63
CA PRO A 210 -7.34 -4.98 25.66
C PRO A 210 -7.74 -3.64 26.30
N GLY A 211 -9.05 -3.37 26.38
CA GLY A 211 -9.59 -2.16 27.02
C GLY A 211 -9.46 -0.87 26.21
N THR A 212 -8.85 -0.89 25.01
CA THR A 212 -8.81 0.29 24.13
C THR A 212 -10.08 0.37 23.27
N PRO A 213 -10.51 1.58 22.87
CA PRO A 213 -11.68 1.74 22.02
C PRO A 213 -11.53 1.01 20.68
N VAL A 214 -12.65 0.51 20.17
CA VAL A 214 -12.71 -0.05 18.82
C VAL A 214 -12.68 1.09 17.81
N SER A 215 -11.80 0.98 16.83
CA SER A 215 -11.78 1.81 15.64
C SER A 215 -12.41 1.07 14.48
N THR A 216 -13.32 1.76 13.78
CA THR A 216 -13.89 1.30 12.51
C THR A 216 -13.46 2.23 11.39
N ILE A 217 -12.96 1.67 10.28
CA ILE A 217 -12.67 2.41 9.05
C ILE A 217 -13.55 1.84 7.95
N GLU A 218 -14.22 2.70 7.17
CA GLU A 218 -15.15 2.30 6.11
C GLU A 218 -14.93 3.13 4.84
N LEU A 219 -15.07 2.48 3.67
CA LEU A 219 -14.99 3.11 2.36
C LEU A 219 -16.26 3.94 2.11
N LYS A 220 -16.12 5.26 2.08
CA LYS A 220 -17.20 6.21 1.75
C LYS A 220 -17.43 6.33 0.25
N SER A 221 -16.35 6.46 -0.52
CA SER A 221 -16.44 6.55 -1.98
C SER A 221 -15.12 6.21 -2.66
N LYS A 222 -15.23 5.81 -3.93
CA LYS A 222 -14.11 5.61 -4.84
C LYS A 222 -14.40 6.30 -6.17
N LYS A 223 -13.42 7.00 -6.74
CA LYS A 223 -13.47 7.62 -8.07
C LYS A 223 -12.25 7.20 -8.90
N THR A 224 -12.35 7.23 -10.22
CA THR A 224 -11.27 6.96 -11.17
C THR A 224 -11.24 8.08 -12.20
#